data_AF-A0A1H0MGP8-F1
#
_entry.id   AF-A0A1H0MGP8-F1
#
_cell.length_a   1.000
_cell.length_b   1.000
_cell.length_c   1.000
_cell.angle_alpha   90.00
_cell.angle_beta   90.00
_cell.angle_gamma   90.00
#
_symmetry.space_group_name_H-M   'P 1'
#
loop_
_entity.id
_entity.type
_entity.pdbx_description
1 polymer ?
#
loop_
_entity_poly.entity_id
_entity_poly.type
_entity_poly.pdbx_seq_one_letter_code
_entity_poly.pdbx_strand_id
1 'polypeptide(L)'
;MSDIEVDPEALAALGRVLAEVAGDLAWQAGDAVEQAWALGPGESAGVLGSVLGDFEHQRLSLGRDLDELAARVTAAGRVYVDAEAVVGAAATLDPGLPR
;
A
#
# COMPACT_ATOMS: atom_id res chain seq x y z
N MET A 1 10.75 -26.89 8.47
CA MET A 1 10.01 -25.62 8.32
C MET A 1 11.06 -24.52 8.35
N SER A 2 11.04 -23.58 7.39
CA SER A 2 11.79 -22.34 7.57
C SER A 2 10.96 -21.45 8.49
N ASP A 3 11.54 -21.04 9.61
CA ASP A 3 10.92 -20.02 10.43
C ASP A 3 10.93 -18.72 9.63
N ILE A 4 9.74 -18.17 9.40
CA ILE A 4 9.59 -16.85 8.78
C ILE A 4 9.73 -15.86 9.93
N GLU A 5 10.90 -15.23 10.01
CA GLU A 5 11.12 -14.12 10.93
C GLU A 5 10.35 -12.90 10.42
N VAL A 6 9.42 -12.40 11.24
CA VAL A 6 8.61 -11.24 10.91
C VAL A 6 9.00 -10.11 11.85
N ASP A 7 9.51 -9.02 11.29
CA ASP A 7 9.75 -7.79 12.04
C ASP A 7 8.49 -6.90 12.00
N PRO A 8 7.78 -6.73 13.13
CA PRO A 8 6.58 -5.91 13.17
C PRO A 8 6.84 -4.41 12.95
N GLU A 9 8.04 -3.91 13.29
CA GLU A 9 8.43 -2.52 13.04
C GLU A 9 8.65 -2.30 11.54
N ALA A 10 9.29 -3.26 10.86
CA ALA A 10 9.42 -3.24 9.41
C ALA A 10 8.05 -3.27 8.70
N LEU A 11 7.09 -4.07 9.18
CA LEU A 11 5.72 -4.08 8.62
C LEU A 11 5.01 -2.74 8.85
N ALA A 12 5.14 -2.13 10.02
CA ALA A 12 4.54 -0.82 10.30
C ALA A 12 5.18 0.30 9.45
N ALA A 13 6.49 0.24 9.21
CA ALA A 13 7.17 1.15 8.30
C ALA A 13 6.71 0.97 6.85
N LEU A 14 6.60 -0.28 6.38
CA LEU A 14 6.11 -0.60 5.05
C LEU A 14 4.68 -0.09 4.84
N GLY A 15 3.78 -0.32 5.81
CA GLY A 15 2.41 0.18 5.76
C GLY A 15 2.34 1.71 5.60
N ARG A 16 3.18 2.46 6.33
CA ARG A 16 3.26 3.92 6.17
C ARG A 16 3.73 4.34 4.79
N VAL A 17 4.82 3.75 4.29
CA VAL A 17 5.36 4.09 2.96
C VAL A 17 4.34 3.80 1.87
N LEU A 18 3.61 2.69 1.95
CA LEU A 18 2.57 2.36 0.99
C LEU A 18 1.42 3.39 1.01
N ALA A 19 0.98 3.82 2.19
CA ALA A 19 -0.03 4.85 2.33
C ALA A 19 0.44 6.23 1.82
N GLU A 20 1.72 6.57 2.04
CA GLU A 20 2.33 7.79 1.50
C GLU A 20 2.34 7.77 -0.04
N VAL A 21 2.79 6.68 -0.65
CA VAL A 21 2.78 6.53 -2.12
C VAL A 21 1.35 6.56 -2.67
N ALA A 22 0.39 5.92 -1.99
CA ALA A 22 -1.02 6.01 -2.36
C ALA A 22 -1.54 7.45 -2.32
N GLY A 23 -1.15 8.22 -1.29
CA GLY A 23 -1.44 9.64 -1.16
C GLY A 23 -0.84 10.48 -2.28
N ASP A 24 0.41 10.24 -2.65
CA ASP A 24 1.09 10.94 -3.76
C ASP A 24 0.39 10.66 -5.10
N LEU A 25 0.00 9.39 -5.32
CA LEU A 25 -0.81 8.96 -6.47
C LEU A 25 -2.25 9.46 -6.41
N ALA A 26 -2.75 9.98 -5.29
CA ALA A 26 -4.04 10.68 -5.26
C ALA A 26 -3.85 12.17 -5.57
N TRP A 27 -2.83 12.79 -4.96
CA TRP A 27 -2.58 14.23 -5.00
C TRP A 27 -2.18 14.76 -6.38
N GLN A 28 -1.45 13.98 -7.18
CA GLN A 28 -1.07 14.36 -8.54
C GLN A 28 -2.22 14.28 -9.57
N ALA A 29 -3.48 14.18 -9.13
CA ALA A 29 -4.67 14.26 -9.99
C ALA A 29 -4.88 15.69 -10.51
N GLY A 30 -3.97 16.17 -11.36
CA GLY A 30 -4.28 17.24 -12.31
C GLY A 30 -5.00 16.60 -13.48
N ASP A 31 -6.14 17.15 -13.88
CA ASP A 31 -6.96 16.56 -14.93
C ASP A 31 -6.18 16.62 -16.26
N ALA A 32 -5.49 15.53 -16.61
CA ALA A 32 -4.61 15.50 -17.77
C ALA A 32 -5.41 15.74 -19.08
N VAL A 33 -6.71 15.41 -19.05
CA VAL A 33 -7.68 15.79 -20.08
C VAL A 33 -7.85 17.31 -20.19
N GLU A 34 -7.82 18.05 -19.08
CA GLU A 34 -7.79 19.51 -19.06
C GLU A 34 -6.48 20.10 -19.60
N GLN A 35 -5.50 19.31 -20.03
CA GLN A 35 -4.31 19.81 -20.74
C GLN A 35 -4.34 19.48 -22.24
N ALA A 36 -5.21 18.57 -22.68
CA ALA A 36 -5.29 18.14 -24.08
C ALA A 36 -5.75 19.25 -25.04
N TRP A 37 -6.45 20.28 -24.53
CA TRP A 37 -6.85 21.45 -25.33
C TRP A 37 -5.66 22.21 -25.93
N ALA A 38 -4.47 22.09 -25.35
CA ALA A 38 -3.25 22.76 -25.83
C ALA A 38 -2.80 22.26 -27.22
N LEU A 39 -3.28 21.09 -27.68
CA LEU A 39 -2.98 20.56 -29.02
C LEU A 39 -3.93 21.07 -30.12
N GLY A 40 -4.98 21.82 -29.77
CA GLY A 40 -6.02 22.24 -30.71
C GLY A 40 -6.98 21.10 -31.12
N PRO A 41 -8.00 21.38 -31.95
CA PRO A 41 -8.96 20.37 -32.38
C PRO A 41 -8.33 19.41 -33.40
N GLY A 42 -8.56 18.11 -33.24
CA GLY A 42 -8.12 17.09 -34.20
C GLY A 42 -7.99 15.69 -33.61
N GLU A 43 -7.70 14.72 -34.47
CA GLU A 43 -7.54 13.31 -34.11
C GLU A 43 -6.45 13.12 -33.05
N SER A 44 -5.32 13.83 -33.17
CA SER A 44 -4.23 13.78 -32.19
C SER A 44 -4.64 14.21 -30.78
N ALA A 45 -5.54 15.20 -30.65
CA ALA A 45 -6.06 15.62 -29.35
C ALA A 45 -6.98 14.57 -28.72
N GLY A 46 -7.79 13.89 -29.54
CA GLY A 46 -8.61 12.77 -29.09
C GLY A 46 -7.78 11.58 -28.63
N VAL A 47 -6.74 11.20 -29.38
CA VAL A 47 -5.81 10.12 -29.01
C VAL A 47 -5.06 10.47 -27.72
N LEU A 48 -4.53 11.70 -27.60
CA LEU A 48 -3.86 12.13 -26.37
C LEU A 48 -4.81 12.11 -25.18
N GLY A 49 -6.04 12.62 -25.33
CA GLY A 49 -7.05 12.60 -24.27
C GLY A 49 -7.36 11.17 -23.78
N SER A 50 -7.45 10.20 -24.69
CA SER A 50 -7.62 8.79 -24.33
C SER A 50 -6.44 8.24 -23.53
N VAL A 51 -5.21 8.47 -24.00
CA VAL A 51 -4.00 7.98 -23.31
C VAL A 51 -3.86 8.60 -21.93
N LEU A 52 -4.12 9.90 -21.79
CA LEU A 52 -4.06 10.61 -20.53
C LEU A 52 -5.17 10.17 -19.57
N GLY A 53 -6.39 9.93 -20.08
CA GLY A 53 -7.51 9.39 -19.30
C GLY A 53 -7.23 7.98 -18.79
N ASP A 54 -6.70 7.10 -19.65
CA ASP A 54 -6.32 5.74 -19.27
C ASP A 54 -5.20 5.75 -18.23
N PHE A 55 -4.19 6.60 -18.41
CA PHE A 55 -3.12 6.78 -17.44
C PHE A 55 -3.66 7.23 -16.08
N GLU A 56 -4.52 8.25 -16.04
CA GLU A 56 -5.14 8.74 -14.82
C GLU A 56 -5.96 7.66 -14.12
N HIS A 57 -6.74 6.89 -14.89
CA HIS A 57 -7.50 5.77 -14.37
C HIS A 57 -6.61 4.71 -13.71
N GLN A 58 -5.55 4.27 -14.38
CA GLN A 58 -4.61 3.27 -13.86
C GLN A 58 -3.87 3.77 -12.62
N ARG A 59 -3.45 5.04 -12.63
CA ARG A 59 -2.78 5.71 -11.51
C ARG A 59 -3.66 5.73 -10.25
N LEU A 60 -4.94 6.09 -10.40
CA LEU A 60 -5.91 6.07 -9.31
C LEU A 60 -6.23 4.65 -8.83
N SER A 61 -6.30 3.68 -9.75
CA SER A 61 -6.50 2.27 -9.37
C SER A 61 -5.34 1.78 -8.50
N LEU A 62 -4.10 2.02 -8.95
CA LEU A 62 -2.90 1.67 -8.21
C LEU A 62 -2.85 2.34 -6.83
N GLY A 63 -3.22 3.62 -6.74
CA GLY A 63 -3.30 4.32 -5.45
C GLY A 63 -4.23 3.63 -4.46
N ARG A 64 -5.42 3.18 -4.91
CA ARG A 64 -6.36 2.44 -4.04
C ARG A 64 -5.81 1.09 -3.62
N ASP A 65 -5.19 0.35 -4.55
CA ASP A 65 -4.62 -0.96 -4.25
C ASP A 65 -3.47 -0.85 -3.24
N LEU A 66 -2.66 0.21 -3.32
CA LEU A 66 -1.58 0.48 -2.37
C LEU A 66 -2.12 0.89 -0.98
N ASP A 67 -3.19 1.68 -0.92
CA ASP A 67 -3.84 2.04 0.35
C ASP A 67 -4.46 0.81 1.03
N GLU A 68 -5.11 -0.06 0.25
CA GLU A 68 -5.62 -1.33 0.77
C GLU A 68 -4.47 -2.24 1.26
N LEU A 69 -3.38 -2.33 0.50
CA LEU A 69 -2.21 -3.08 0.91
C LEU A 69 -1.58 -2.52 2.20
N ALA A 70 -1.49 -1.19 2.32
CA ALA A 70 -1.01 -0.51 3.52
C ALA A 70 -1.82 -0.90 4.76
N ALA A 71 -3.16 -0.91 4.64
CA ALA A 71 -4.05 -1.32 5.71
C ALA A 71 -3.84 -2.79 6.11
N ARG A 72 -3.73 -3.69 5.12
CA ARG A 72 -3.52 -5.13 5.35
C ARG A 72 -2.17 -5.42 6.01
N VAL A 73 -1.09 -4.79 5.53
CA VAL A 73 0.26 -4.94 6.10
C VAL A 73 0.30 -4.42 7.54
N THR A 74 -0.31 -3.26 7.80
CA THR A 74 -0.39 -2.69 9.16
C THR A 74 -1.18 -3.61 10.10
N ALA A 75 -2.29 -4.18 9.64
CA ALA A 75 -3.07 -5.14 10.41
C ALA A 75 -2.28 -6.43 10.69
N ALA A 76 -1.56 -6.97 9.70
CA ALA A 76 -0.72 -8.15 9.87
C ALA A 76 0.39 -7.92 10.91
N GLY A 77 1.05 -6.76 10.88
CA GLY A 77 2.07 -6.40 11.88
C GLY A 77 1.51 -6.38 13.31
N ARG A 78 0.30 -5.82 13.50
CA ARG A 78 -0.37 -5.84 14.82
C ARG A 78 -0.70 -7.26 15.29
N VAL A 79 -1.26 -8.09 14.41
CA VAL A 79 -1.57 -9.49 14.72
C VAL A 79 -0.31 -10.25 15.12
N TYR A 80 0.83 -9.99 14.46
CA TYR A 80 2.10 -10.61 14.82
C TYR A 80 2.57 -10.20 16.22
N VAL A 81 2.55 -8.91 16.56
CA VAL A 81 2.88 -8.42 17.91
C VAL A 81 1.98 -9.05 18.98
N ASP A 82 0.67 -9.09 18.72
CA ASP A 82 -0.30 -9.67 19.66
C ASP A 82 -0.04 -11.17 19.87
N ALA A 83 0.29 -11.90 18.81
CA ALA A 83 0.61 -13.33 18.88
C ALA A 83 1.90 -13.59 19.68
N GLU A 84 2.97 -12.84 19.42
CA GLU A 84 4.23 -12.92 20.17
C GLU A 84 4.04 -12.60 21.66
N ALA A 85 3.20 -11.60 21.98
CA ALA A 85 2.87 -11.27 23.36
C ALA A 85 2.14 -12.41 24.09
N VAL A 86 1.19 -13.08 23.43
CA VAL A 86 0.47 -14.23 24.00
C VAL A 86 1.41 -15.42 24.20
N VAL A 87 2.26 -15.73 23.22
CA VAL A 87 3.23 -16.83 23.32
C VAL A 87 4.26 -16.55 24.41
N GLY A 88 4.81 -15.33 24.47
CA GLY A 88 5.74 -14.90 25.51
C GLY A 88 5.12 -14.98 26.91
N ALA A 89 3.86 -14.55 27.06
CA ALA A 89 3.13 -14.64 28.33
C ALA A 89 2.90 -16.10 28.75
N ALA A 90 2.52 -16.98 27.81
CA ALA A 90 2.36 -18.41 28.07
C ALA A 90 3.68 -19.07 28.48
N ALA A 91 4.80 -18.71 27.84
CA ALA A 91 6.13 -19.20 28.19
C ALA A 91 6.58 -18.76 29.58
N THR A 92 6.21 -17.55 30.03
CA THR A 92 6.51 -17.08 31.40
C THR A 92 5.65 -17.74 32.48
N LEU A 93 4.49 -18.28 32.13
CA LEU A 93 3.57 -18.95 33.07
C LEU A 93 3.90 -20.44 33.26
N ASP A 94 4.74 -21.04 32.42
CA ASP A 94 5.24 -22.42 32.56
C ASP A 94 6.78 -22.47 32.60
N PRO A 95 7.41 -22.23 33.77
CA PRO A 95 8.87 -22.31 33.90
C PRO A 95 9.41 -23.75 34.02
N GLY A 96 8.60 -24.79 33.75
CA GLY A 96 8.82 -26.13 34.33
C GLY A 96 8.71 -27.33 33.40
N LEU A 97 9.42 -27.35 32.25
CA LEU A 97 9.72 -28.61 31.55
C LEU A 97 11.18 -28.60 31.02
N PRO A 98 12.01 -29.61 31.34
CA PRO A 98 13.38 -29.71 30.83
C PRO A 98 13.39 -29.98 29.32
N ARG A 99 14.34 -29.35 28.63
CA ARG A 99 14.68 -29.60 27.23
C ARG A 99 15.23 -31.00 27.01
#